data_AF-A0A496PVQ5-F1
#
_entry.id   AF-A0A496PVQ5-F1
#
_cell.length_a   1.000
_cell.length_b   1.000
_cell.length_c   1.000
_cell.angle_alpha   90.00
_cell.angle_beta   90.00
_cell.angle_gamma   90.00
#
_symmetry.space_group_name_H-M   'P 1'
#
loop_
_entity.id
_entity.type
_entity.pdbx_description
1 polymer ?
#
loop_
_entity_poly.entity_id
_entity_poly.type
_entity_poly.pdbx_seq_one_letter_code
_entity_poly.pdbx_strand_id
1 'polypeptide(L)'
;MSRSVRRAGVLLNYGSLVLMLVFFYAAKQTHANEFLIISVLALIVTIASCLYVHGKTGLWRLVHTNIENLDERETQVVHISLRRSYSAFSILCLLVILASELIEEYMSGTINISLLPAFACLLYLAHTLPSSLIAWTEREV
;
A
#
# COMPACT_ATOMS: atom_id res chain seq x y z
N MET A 1 -15.69 3.72 -13.92
CA MET A 1 -16.09 3.21 -12.58
C MET A 1 -16.54 4.39 -11.73
N SER A 2 -17.58 4.28 -10.89
CA SER A 2 -18.00 5.43 -10.07
C SER A 2 -16.93 5.79 -9.04
N ARG A 3 -16.82 7.08 -8.68
CA ARG A 3 -15.82 7.59 -7.73
C ARG A 3 -15.90 6.88 -6.37
N SER A 4 -17.11 6.61 -5.89
CA SER A 4 -17.32 5.94 -4.60
C SER A 4 -16.81 4.49 -4.61
N VAL A 5 -17.06 3.75 -5.68
CA VAL A 5 -16.57 2.36 -5.82
C VAL A 5 -15.05 2.32 -5.89
N ARG A 6 -14.43 3.30 -6.56
CA ARG A 6 -12.97 3.43 -6.64
C ARG A 6 -12.33 3.69 -5.28
N ARG A 7 -12.89 4.61 -4.51
CA ARG A 7 -12.42 4.91 -3.14
C ARG A 7 -12.59 3.71 -2.22
N ALA A 8 -13.74 3.03 -2.28
CA ALA A 8 -13.97 1.81 -1.53
C ALA A 8 -12.95 0.72 -1.90
N GLY A 9 -12.59 0.61 -3.18
CA GLY A 9 -11.54 -0.29 -3.64
C GLY A 9 -10.15 0.02 -3.07
N VAL A 10 -9.76 1.30 -3.04
CA VAL A 10 -8.48 1.74 -2.42
C VAL A 10 -8.49 1.43 -0.92
N LEU A 11 -9.60 1.72 -0.22
CA LEU A 11 -9.73 1.43 1.21
C LEU A 11 -9.66 -0.08 1.48
N LEU A 12 -10.32 -0.90 0.65
CA LEU A 12 -10.26 -2.34 0.75
C LEU A 12 -8.83 -2.84 0.55
N ASN A 13 -8.10 -2.31 -0.44
CA ASN A 13 -6.74 -2.70 -0.75
C ASN A 13 -5.76 -2.40 0.39
N TYR A 14 -5.79 -1.18 0.92
CA TYR A 14 -4.91 -0.82 2.05
C TYR A 14 -5.37 -1.44 3.37
N GLY A 15 -6.67 -1.61 3.56
CA GLY A 15 -7.22 -2.36 4.69
C GLY A 15 -6.75 -3.82 4.69
N SER A 16 -6.80 -4.50 3.54
CA SER A 16 -6.32 -5.88 3.42
C SER A 16 -4.80 -5.99 3.57
N LEU A 17 -4.03 -4.99 3.11
CA LEU A 17 -2.58 -4.95 3.32
C LEU A 17 -2.21 -4.84 4.80
N VAL A 18 -2.90 -3.96 5.55
CA VAL A 18 -2.70 -3.83 7.00
C VAL A 18 -3.12 -5.10 7.73
N LEU A 19 -4.27 -5.68 7.39
CA LEU A 19 -4.72 -6.95 7.97
C LEU A 19 -3.70 -8.06 7.72
N MET A 20 -3.18 -8.16 6.50
CA MET A 20 -2.13 -9.12 6.17
C MET A 20 -0.91 -8.94 7.07
N LEU A 21 -0.41 -7.71 7.27
CA LEU A 21 0.73 -7.46 8.15
C LEU A 21 0.45 -7.87 9.60
N VAL A 22 -0.69 -7.45 10.15
CA VAL A 22 -1.06 -7.74 11.54
C VAL A 22 -1.16 -9.24 11.78
N PHE A 23 -1.86 -9.96 10.90
CA PHE A 23 -2.02 -11.41 11.03
C PHE A 23 -0.73 -12.18 10.75
N PHE A 24 0.14 -11.68 9.86
CA PHE A 24 1.46 -12.27 9.66
C PHE A 24 2.30 -12.22 10.94
N TYR A 25 2.38 -11.06 11.60
CA TYR A 25 3.12 -10.94 12.85
C TYR A 25 2.46 -11.73 13.98
N ALA A 26 1.12 -11.75 14.08
CA ALA A 26 0.41 -12.58 15.05
C ALA A 26 0.70 -14.08 14.85
N ALA A 27 0.71 -14.55 13.60
CA ALA A 27 1.08 -15.93 13.26
C ALA A 27 2.53 -16.24 13.65
N LYS A 28 3.46 -15.31 13.40
CA LYS A 28 4.87 -15.47 13.79
C LYS A 28 5.06 -15.60 15.30
N GLN A 29 4.29 -14.86 16.09
CA GLN A 29 4.42 -14.88 17.56
C GLN A 29 3.72 -16.06 18.23
N THR A 30 2.54 -16.41 17.75
CA THR A 30 1.71 -17.45 18.39
C THR A 30 1.95 -18.83 17.79
N HIS A 31 2.61 -18.91 16.63
CA HIS A 31 2.73 -20.11 15.81
C HIS A 31 1.36 -20.72 15.40
N ALA A 32 0.28 -19.94 15.47
CA ALA A 32 -1.05 -20.39 15.13
C ALA A 32 -1.27 -20.36 13.61
N ASN A 33 -1.58 -21.52 13.02
CA ASN A 33 -1.85 -21.67 11.59
C ASN A 33 -3.06 -20.84 11.12
N GLU A 34 -4.04 -20.60 11.99
CA GLU A 34 -5.23 -19.81 11.67
C GLU A 34 -4.88 -18.38 11.25
N PHE A 35 -3.97 -17.73 11.97
CA PHE A 35 -3.51 -16.38 11.61
C PHE A 35 -2.71 -16.36 10.31
N LEU A 36 -1.93 -17.42 10.03
CA LEU A 36 -1.23 -17.56 8.76
C LEU A 36 -2.22 -17.67 7.60
N ILE A 37 -3.27 -18.48 7.75
CA ILE A 37 -4.33 -18.63 6.74
C ILE A 37 -5.01 -17.28 6.48
N ILE A 38 -5.38 -16.55 7.54
CA ILE A 38 -6.00 -15.22 7.41
C ILE A 38 -5.05 -14.24 6.72
N SER A 39 -3.76 -14.25 7.06
CA SER A 39 -2.73 -13.43 6.41
C SER A 39 -2.64 -13.72 4.91
N VAL A 40 -2.64 -14.99 4.52
CA VAL A 40 -2.58 -15.39 3.10
C VAL A 40 -3.84 -14.97 2.35
N LEU A 41 -5.02 -15.14 2.96
CA LEU A 41 -6.28 -14.66 2.37
C LEU A 41 -6.28 -13.14 2.20
N ALA A 42 -5.80 -12.40 3.20
CA ALA A 42 -5.67 -10.95 3.12
C ALA A 42 -4.69 -10.51 2.02
N LEU A 43 -3.60 -11.25 1.80
CA LEU A 43 -2.69 -11.02 0.67
C LEU A 43 -3.39 -11.24 -0.67
N ILE A 44 -4.16 -12.32 -0.83
CA ILE A 44 -4.93 -12.60 -2.05
C ILE A 44 -5.93 -11.48 -2.32
N VAL A 45 -6.65 -11.00 -1.30
CA VAL A 45 -7.57 -9.86 -1.41
C VAL A 45 -6.82 -8.58 -1.78
N THR A 46 -5.62 -8.36 -1.25
CA THR A 46 -4.77 -7.21 -1.61
C THR A 46 -4.39 -7.26 -3.08
N ILE A 47 -3.94 -8.41 -3.58
CA ILE A 47 -3.58 -8.58 -5.00
C ILE A 47 -4.81 -8.42 -5.90
N ALA A 48 -5.92 -9.09 -5.57
CA ALA A 48 -7.14 -9.03 -6.36
C ALA A 48 -7.73 -7.60 -6.42
N SER A 49 -7.79 -6.92 -5.27
CA SER A 49 -8.22 -5.51 -5.21
C SER A 49 -7.26 -4.60 -5.96
N CYS A 50 -5.94 -4.87 -5.92
CA CYS A 50 -4.95 -4.10 -6.66
C CYS A 50 -5.21 -4.16 -8.17
N LEU A 51 -5.37 -5.38 -8.71
CA LEU A 51 -5.63 -5.60 -10.13
C LEU A 51 -6.97 -4.98 -10.55
N TYR A 52 -8.00 -5.08 -9.71
CA TYR A 52 -9.31 -4.50 -9.98
C TYR A 52 -9.28 -2.97 -9.95
N VAL A 53 -8.65 -2.37 -8.95
CA VAL A 53 -8.67 -0.91 -8.75
C VAL A 53 -7.66 -0.22 -9.64
N HIS A 54 -6.42 -0.70 -9.72
CA HIS A 54 -5.34 -0.02 -10.43
C HIS A 54 -5.20 -0.52 -11.88
N GLY A 55 -5.34 -1.83 -12.09
CA GLY A 55 -5.24 -2.43 -13.42
C GLY A 55 -6.44 -2.06 -14.30
N LYS A 56 -7.67 -2.38 -13.84
CA LYS A 56 -8.89 -2.20 -14.65
C LYS A 56 -9.24 -0.75 -14.94
N THR A 57 -8.89 0.18 -14.06
CA THR A 57 -9.19 1.62 -14.24
C THR A 57 -8.14 2.35 -15.07
N GLY A 58 -7.04 1.70 -15.46
CA GLY A 58 -5.94 2.35 -16.18
C GLY A 58 -5.07 3.27 -15.31
N LEU A 59 -5.40 3.43 -14.02
CA LEU A 59 -4.60 4.25 -13.08
C LEU A 59 -3.16 3.75 -12.96
N TRP A 60 -2.97 2.43 -13.01
CA TRP A 60 -1.62 1.84 -13.02
C TRP A 60 -0.82 2.33 -14.22
N ARG A 61 -1.42 2.28 -15.41
CA ARG A 61 -0.81 2.76 -16.65
C ARG A 61 -0.49 4.25 -16.55
N LEU A 62 -1.43 5.06 -16.08
CA LEU A 62 -1.26 6.52 -15.99
C LEU A 62 0.00 6.91 -15.18
N VAL A 63 0.24 6.24 -14.05
CA VAL A 63 1.40 6.54 -13.19
C VAL A 63 2.72 5.95 -13.69
N HIS A 64 2.68 4.86 -14.47
CA HIS A 64 3.87 4.14 -14.95
C HIS A 64 4.18 4.40 -16.44
N THR A 65 3.43 5.28 -17.09
CA THR A 65 3.70 5.69 -18.47
C THR A 65 4.77 6.76 -18.49
N ASN A 66 5.68 6.71 -19.48
CA ASN A 66 6.68 7.75 -19.67
C ASN A 66 6.02 9.11 -19.90
N ILE A 67 6.57 10.18 -19.32
CA ILE A 67 6.02 11.54 -19.38
C ILE A 67 5.80 12.02 -20.83
N GLU A 68 6.64 11.60 -21.77
CA GLU A 68 6.51 11.94 -23.21
C GLU A 68 5.23 11.42 -23.86
N ASN A 69 4.61 10.38 -23.29
CA ASN A 69 3.39 9.76 -23.79
C ASN A 69 2.13 10.21 -23.03
N LEU A 70 2.27 11.13 -22.06
CA LEU A 70 1.16 11.71 -21.31
C LEU A 70 0.75 13.03 -21.93
N ASP A 71 -0.54 13.33 -21.91
CA ASP A 71 -0.99 14.68 -22.24
C ASP A 71 -0.57 15.70 -21.14
N GLU A 72 -0.71 17.00 -21.43
CA GLU A 72 -0.30 18.05 -20.49
C GLU A 72 -1.06 17.96 -19.15
N ARG A 73 -2.34 17.59 -19.21
CA ARG A 73 -3.21 17.48 -18.03
C ARG A 73 -2.83 16.27 -17.18
N GLU A 74 -2.64 15.11 -17.80
CA GLU A 74 -2.18 13.87 -17.19
C GLU A 74 -0.82 14.07 -16.54
N THR A 75 0.10 14.76 -17.21
CA THR A 75 1.42 15.11 -16.67
C THR A 75 1.29 15.94 -15.38
N GLN A 76 0.44 16.97 -15.37
CA GLN A 76 0.20 17.77 -14.17
C GLN A 76 -0.40 16.93 -13.02
N VAL A 77 -1.41 16.09 -13.32
CA VAL A 77 -2.07 15.23 -12.34
C VAL A 77 -1.10 14.20 -11.75
N VAL A 78 -0.30 13.54 -12.59
CA VAL A 78 0.71 12.56 -12.18
C VAL A 78 1.80 13.24 -11.35
N HIS A 79 2.31 14.40 -11.77
CA HIS A 79 3.35 15.13 -11.04
C HIS A 79 2.88 15.55 -9.64
N ILE A 80 1.67 16.12 -9.52
CA ILE A 80 1.10 16.49 -8.21
C ILE A 80 0.91 15.25 -7.33
N SER A 81 0.44 14.16 -7.90
CA SER A 81 0.16 12.91 -7.18
C SER A 81 1.44 12.23 -6.71
N LEU A 82 2.47 12.18 -7.57
CA LEU A 82 3.80 11.68 -7.22
C LEU A 82 4.40 12.51 -6.09
N ARG A 83 4.45 13.85 -6.22
CA ARG A 83 5.01 14.73 -5.19
C ARG A 83 4.36 14.50 -3.82
N ARG A 84 3.02 14.47 -3.78
CA ARG A 84 2.27 14.22 -2.53
C ARG A 84 2.54 12.81 -1.98
N SER A 85 2.59 11.82 -2.86
CA SER A 85 2.84 10.43 -2.48
C SER A 85 4.24 10.23 -1.91
N TYR A 86 5.27 10.82 -2.53
CA TYR A 86 6.63 10.75 -2.01
C TYR A 86 6.77 11.42 -0.65
N SER A 87 6.13 12.57 -0.44
CA SER A 87 6.13 13.22 0.89
C SER A 87 5.45 12.36 1.96
N ALA A 88 4.31 11.74 1.64
CA ALA A 88 3.64 10.84 2.58
C ALA A 88 4.45 9.55 2.81
N PHE A 89 5.01 8.98 1.75
CA PHE A 89 5.82 7.76 1.79
C PHE A 89 7.08 7.95 2.63
N SER A 90 7.81 9.06 2.49
CA SER A 90 9.02 9.31 3.29
C SER A 90 8.70 9.42 4.79
N ILE A 91 7.60 10.09 5.15
CA ILE A 91 7.13 10.16 6.54
C ILE A 91 6.77 8.76 7.04
N LEU A 92 6.04 7.96 6.25
CA LEU A 92 5.67 6.59 6.62
C LEU A 92 6.90 5.69 6.81
N CYS A 93 7.90 5.78 5.92
CA CYS A 93 9.16 5.05 6.08
C CYS A 93 9.87 5.41 7.39
N LEU A 94 9.97 6.71 7.70
CA LEU A 94 10.57 7.17 8.96
C LEU A 94 9.81 6.64 10.17
N LEU A 95 8.48 6.67 10.14
CA LEU A 95 7.64 6.14 11.22
C LEU A 95 7.82 4.63 11.40
N VAL A 96 7.88 3.86 10.31
CA VAL A 96 8.08 2.40 10.37
C VAL A 96 9.45 2.06 10.95
N ILE A 97 10.52 2.74 10.51
CA ILE A 97 11.88 2.54 11.02
C ILE A 97 11.95 2.92 12.50
N LEU A 98 11.42 4.09 12.88
CA LEU A 98 11.46 4.53 14.27
C LEU A 98 10.64 3.61 15.17
N ALA A 99 9.46 3.17 14.72
CA ALA A 99 8.63 2.24 15.48
C ALA A 99 9.32 0.87 15.64
N SER A 100 10.03 0.37 14.63
CA SER A 100 10.74 -0.90 14.74
C SER A 100 11.87 -0.84 15.75
N GLU A 101 12.68 0.22 15.72
CA GLU A 101 13.78 0.42 16.67
C GLU A 101 13.25 0.56 18.11
N LEU A 102 12.18 1.34 18.30
CA LEU A 102 11.54 1.48 19.61
C LEU A 102 10.99 0.14 20.12
N ILE A 103 10.33 -0.65 19.26
CA ILE A 103 9.82 -1.96 19.69
C ILE A 103 10.98 -2.90 20.03
N GLU A 104 12.05 -2.90 19.25
CA GLU A 104 13.22 -3.73 19.52
C GLU A 104 13.90 -3.34 20.83
N GLU A 105 14.08 -2.05 21.11
CA GLU A 105 14.71 -1.57 22.34
C GLU A 105 13.86 -1.88 23.58
N TYR A 106 12.57 -1.53 23.57
CA TYR A 106 11.70 -1.65 24.74
C TYR A 106 11.10 -3.06 24.94
N MET A 107 11.04 -3.89 23.89
CA MET A 107 10.55 -5.28 23.97
C MET A 107 11.67 -6.31 23.77
N SER A 108 12.93 -5.88 23.85
CA SER A 108 14.13 -6.71 23.72
C SER A 108 14.02 -7.97 24.59
N GLY A 109 13.86 -9.13 23.94
CA GLY A 109 13.79 -10.45 24.57
C GLY A 109 12.49 -11.23 24.38
N THR A 110 11.38 -10.62 23.94
CA THR A 110 10.11 -11.35 23.70
C THR A 110 9.73 -11.48 22.24
N ILE A 111 10.19 -10.58 21.37
CA ILE A 111 9.65 -10.43 20.01
C ILE A 111 10.80 -10.23 19.02
N ASN A 112 11.06 -11.23 18.17
CA ASN A 112 11.94 -11.07 17.01
C ASN A 112 11.10 -10.56 15.82
N ILE A 113 11.11 -9.24 15.58
CA ILE A 113 10.41 -8.63 14.44
C ILE A 113 11.31 -8.71 13.22
N SER A 114 10.90 -9.48 12.22
CA SER A 114 11.52 -9.34 10.90
C SER A 114 10.93 -8.11 10.24
N LEU A 115 11.76 -7.17 9.81
CA LEU A 115 11.31 -5.97 9.09
C LEU A 115 10.96 -6.24 7.61
N LEU A 116 11.32 -7.42 7.09
CA LEU A 116 11.14 -7.75 5.68
C LEU A 116 9.68 -7.61 5.18
N PRO A 117 8.65 -8.10 5.90
CA PRO A 117 7.25 -7.93 5.48
C PRO A 117 6.82 -6.45 5.45
N ALA A 118 7.28 -5.66 6.44
CA ALA A 118 7.00 -4.23 6.50
C ALA A 118 7.63 -3.50 5.31
N PHE A 119 8.89 -3.80 4.96
CA PHE A 119 9.54 -3.24 3.77
C PHE A 119 8.86 -3.66 2.47
N ALA A 120 8.43 -4.92 2.34
CA ALA A 120 7.67 -5.36 1.18
C ALA A 120 6.35 -4.56 1.02
N CYS A 121 5.67 -4.27 2.12
CA CYS A 121 4.46 -3.43 2.12
C CYS A 121 4.77 -1.97 1.77
N LEU A 122 5.88 -1.43 2.27
CA LEU A 122 6.33 -0.08 1.90
C LEU A 122 6.65 0.01 0.40
N LEU A 123 7.35 -0.97 -0.16
CA LEU A 123 7.61 -1.03 -1.60
C LEU A 123 6.29 -1.09 -2.40
N TYR A 124 5.37 -1.95 -1.99
CA TYR A 124 4.05 -2.03 -2.60
C TYR A 124 3.29 -0.68 -2.52
N LEU A 125 3.35 -0.02 -1.36
CA LEU A 125 2.76 1.30 -1.15
C LEU A 125 3.40 2.33 -2.10
N ALA A 126 4.72 2.34 -2.26
CA ALA A 126 5.42 3.28 -3.14
C ALA A 126 4.90 3.25 -4.59
N HIS A 127 4.58 2.06 -5.10
CA HIS A 127 4.06 1.89 -6.46
C HIS A 127 2.57 2.20 -6.61
N THR A 128 1.78 2.01 -5.54
CA THR A 128 0.31 2.16 -5.61
C THR A 128 -0.18 3.51 -5.12
N LEU A 129 0.54 4.16 -4.20
CA LEU A 129 0.13 5.41 -3.55
C LEU A 129 -0.18 6.55 -4.54
N PRO A 130 0.64 6.82 -5.56
CA PRO A 130 0.31 7.88 -6.52
C PRO A 130 -0.99 7.60 -7.26
N SER A 131 -1.19 6.34 -7.65
CA SER A 131 -2.40 5.93 -8.37
C SER A 131 -3.64 5.94 -7.47
N SER A 132 -3.49 5.59 -6.18
CA SER A 132 -4.54 5.72 -5.15
C SER A 132 -4.93 7.17 -4.89
N LEU A 133 -3.95 8.08 -4.93
CA LEU A 133 -4.17 9.51 -4.73
C LEU A 133 -4.99 10.09 -5.90
N ILE A 134 -4.65 9.75 -7.14
CA ILE A 134 -5.43 10.08 -8.34
C ILE A 134 -6.84 9.49 -8.25
N ALA A 135 -6.96 8.23 -7.82
CA ALA A 135 -8.26 7.59 -7.57
C ALA A 135 -9.13 8.38 -6.59
N TRP A 136 -8.53 9.10 -5.65
CA TRP A 136 -9.26 9.85 -4.64
C TRP A 136 -9.62 11.28 -5.08
N THR A 137 -8.71 11.95 -5.77
CA THR A 137 -8.83 13.36 -6.15
C THR A 137 -9.65 13.54 -7.41
N GLU A 138 -9.36 12.79 -8.47
CA GLU A 138 -9.92 13.03 -9.80
C GLU A 138 -11.37 12.56 -9.92
N ARG A 139 -12.19 13.29 -10.67
CA ARG A 139 -13.59 12.90 -10.94
C ARG A 139 -13.70 11.96 -12.13
N GLU A 140 -12.86 12.16 -13.14
CA GLU A 140 -12.83 11.40 -14.39
C GLU A 140 -11.43 10.87 -14.58
N VAL A 141 -11.34 9.55 -14.76
CA VAL A 141 -10.13 8.79 -15.08
C VAL A 141 -10.56 7.68 -16.03
#